data_AF-A0A7Y2P3D4-F1
#
_entry.id   AF-A0A7Y2P3D4-F1
#
_cell.length_a   1.000
_cell.length_b   1.000
_cell.length_c   1.000
_cell.angle_alpha   90.00
_cell.angle_beta   90.00
_cell.angle_gamma   90.00
#
_symmetry.space_group_name_H-M   'P 1'
#
loop_
_entity.id
_entity.type
_entity.pdbx_description
1 polymer ?
#
loop_
_entity_poly.entity_id
_entity_poly.type
_entity_poly.pdbx_seq_one_letter_code
_entity_poly.pdbx_strand_id
1 'polypeptide(L)'
;VVLLPLLLKSTWSDWKQTAKYAFTFALMVLILFIPVLLSNLNESLGFIKYAEKWINNAAFYSIFKWLIQNVIYFFEFNISCISCITRWGIFILYIILIAFILKRKPGNQTEFFSKALLMVAMLYLISPTQFPWYYSWMVPLLAIRPMVSLLLYPLLLPLYQIKYLSETIIYIQHLPVIFLFILELNGNIWKDKFSFWDRELNKAN
;
A
#
# COMPACT_ATOMS: atom_id res chain seq x y z
N VAL A 1 10.85 -0.02 -4.65
CA VAL A 1 10.85 1.29 -3.94
C VAL A 1 10.22 1.16 -2.56
N VAL A 2 8.98 0.69 -2.47
CA VAL A 2 8.21 0.59 -1.22
C VAL A 2 8.90 -0.18 -0.09
N LEU A 3 9.56 -1.30 -0.39
CA LEU A 3 10.25 -2.12 0.62
C LEU A 3 11.65 -1.61 0.99
N LEU A 4 12.17 -0.59 0.30
CA LEU A 4 13.52 -0.08 0.54
C LEU A 4 13.74 0.37 1.99
N PRO A 5 12.83 1.13 2.64
CA PRO A 5 13.01 1.52 4.03
C PRO A 5 13.12 0.34 4.99
N LEU A 6 12.45 -0.78 4.72
CA LEU A 6 12.55 -2.00 5.51
C LEU A 6 13.92 -2.67 5.34
N LEU A 7 14.45 -2.70 4.12
CA LEU A 7 15.80 -3.21 3.84
C LEU A 7 16.89 -2.37 4.49
N LEU A 8 16.78 -1.03 4.42
CA LEU A 8 17.74 -0.10 5.00
C LEU A 8 17.64 0.00 6.53
N LYS A 9 16.52 -0.44 7.13
CA LYS A 9 16.31 -0.37 8.59
C LYS A 9 17.39 -1.11 9.39
N SER A 10 17.95 -2.19 8.84
CA SER A 10 19.02 -2.95 9.50
C SER A 10 20.31 -2.14 9.60
N THR A 11 20.66 -1.40 8.54
CA THR A 11 21.92 -0.66 8.38
C THR A 11 21.84 0.81 8.75
N TRP A 12 20.68 1.33 9.20
CA TRP A 12 20.48 2.76 9.44
C TRP A 12 21.49 3.40 10.41
N SER A 13 22.11 2.62 11.29
CA SER A 13 23.18 3.06 12.20
C SER A 13 24.53 3.26 11.51
N ASP A 14 24.77 2.59 10.38
CA ASP A 14 25.95 2.77 9.53
C ASP A 14 25.55 3.53 8.26
N TRP A 15 25.83 4.84 8.27
CA TRP A 15 25.48 5.72 7.16
C TRP A 15 26.22 5.35 5.87
N LYS A 16 27.45 4.83 5.94
CA LYS A 16 28.23 4.44 4.75
C LYS A 16 27.60 3.23 4.09
N GLN A 17 27.23 2.22 4.89
CA GLN A 17 26.57 1.02 4.38
C GLN A 17 25.17 1.33 3.83
N THR A 18 24.42 2.20 4.52
CA THR A 18 23.11 2.66 4.06
C THR A 18 23.21 3.43 2.74
N ALA A 19 24.18 4.35 2.61
CA ALA A 19 24.42 5.09 1.38
C ALA A 19 24.80 4.16 0.23
N LYS A 20 25.63 3.15 0.47
CA LYS A 20 25.98 2.13 -0.53
C LYS A 20 24.75 1.40 -1.05
N TYR A 21 23.88 0.90 -0.17
CA TYR A 21 22.66 0.19 -0.58
C TYR A 21 21.65 1.10 -1.27
N ALA A 22 21.48 2.33 -0.79
CA ALA A 22 20.63 3.33 -1.44
C ALA A 22 21.13 3.68 -2.85
N PHE A 23 22.45 3.85 -3.02
CA PHE A 23 23.08 4.12 -4.31
C PHE A 23 22.91 2.96 -5.28
N THR A 24 23.19 1.71 -4.85
CA THR A 24 22.97 0.53 -5.69
C THR A 24 21.51 0.42 -6.11
N PHE A 25 20.57 0.63 -5.20
CA PHE A 25 19.14 0.63 -5.51
C PHE A 25 18.78 1.74 -6.52
N ALA A 26 19.30 2.96 -6.33
CA ALA A 26 19.06 4.07 -7.26
C ALA A 26 19.59 3.76 -8.66
N LEU A 27 20.78 3.16 -8.77
CA LEU A 27 21.36 2.74 -10.05
C LEU A 27 20.48 1.68 -10.74
N MET A 28 19.98 0.69 -10.01
CA MET A 28 19.05 -0.31 -10.56
C MET A 28 17.76 0.33 -11.07
N VAL A 29 17.17 1.26 -10.31
CA VAL A 29 15.98 2.00 -10.74
C VAL A 29 16.28 2.82 -11.99
N LEU A 30 17.41 3.51 -12.04
CA LEU A 30 17.83 4.28 -13.21
C LEU A 30 17.92 3.39 -14.44
N ILE A 31 18.61 2.24 -14.33
CA ILE A 31 18.77 1.27 -15.43
C ILE A 31 17.39 0.79 -15.92
N LEU A 32 16.49 0.44 -15.01
CA LEU A 32 15.13 0.01 -15.37
C LEU A 32 14.31 1.10 -16.06
N PHE A 33 14.59 2.37 -15.76
CA PHE A 33 13.91 3.52 -16.34
C PHE A 33 14.61 4.09 -17.57
N ILE A 34 15.77 3.56 -18.01
CA ILE A 34 16.47 4.02 -19.22
C ILE A 34 15.53 4.09 -20.44
N PRO A 35 14.72 3.06 -20.77
CA PRO A 35 13.83 3.13 -21.94
C PRO A 35 12.83 4.28 -21.85
N VAL A 36 12.38 4.60 -20.63
CA VAL A 36 11.46 5.72 -20.37
C VAL A 36 12.18 7.05 -20.53
N LEU A 37 13.39 7.18 -19.99
CA LEU A 37 14.19 8.41 -20.06
C LEU A 37 14.67 8.72 -21.48
N LEU A 38 14.92 7.68 -22.28
CA LEU A 38 15.30 7.80 -23.70
C LEU A 38 14.09 7.94 -24.63
N SER A 39 12.88 7.65 -24.14
CA SER A 39 11.69 7.91 -24.92
C SER A 39 11.47 9.42 -24.99
N ASN A 40 11.32 9.97 -26.19
CA ASN A 40 10.97 11.37 -26.37
C ASN A 40 9.66 11.64 -25.61
N LEU A 41 9.72 12.52 -24.59
CA LEU A 41 8.60 12.88 -23.73
C LEU A 41 7.49 13.58 -24.54
N ASN A 42 6.73 12.81 -25.31
CA ASN A 42 5.63 13.30 -26.12
C ASN A 42 4.27 13.00 -25.47
N GLU A 43 3.25 13.76 -25.84
CA GLU A 43 1.88 13.61 -25.32
C GLU A 43 1.25 12.24 -25.63
N SER A 44 1.82 11.50 -26.59
CA SER A 44 1.37 10.14 -26.92
C SER A 44 1.89 9.06 -25.97
N LEU A 45 2.84 9.40 -25.08
CA LEU A 45 3.41 8.46 -24.13
C LEU A 45 2.34 7.88 -23.20
N GLY A 46 2.44 6.57 -23.00
CA GLY A 46 1.57 5.84 -22.08
C GLY A 46 1.59 6.40 -20.65
N PHE A 47 2.67 7.05 -20.22
CA PHE A 47 2.76 7.70 -18.90
C PHE A 47 1.81 8.89 -18.73
N ILE A 48 1.69 9.75 -19.75
CA ILE A 48 0.81 10.92 -19.69
C ILE A 48 -0.65 10.45 -19.70
N LYS A 49 -1.00 9.54 -20.62
CA LYS A 49 -2.33 8.93 -20.66
C LYS A 49 -2.69 8.15 -19.39
N TYR A 50 -1.72 7.46 -18.79
CA TYR A 50 -1.91 6.80 -17.50
C TYR A 50 -2.16 7.81 -16.38
N ALA A 51 -1.42 8.92 -16.36
CA ALA A 51 -1.56 9.97 -15.35
C ALA A 51 -2.93 10.69 -15.43
N GLU A 52 -3.54 10.80 -16.60
CA GLU A 52 -4.86 11.39 -16.79
C GLU A 52 -5.99 10.55 -16.16
N LYS A 53 -5.96 9.22 -16.30
CA LYS A 53 -6.98 8.30 -15.77
C LYS A 53 -6.44 7.35 -14.70
N TRP A 54 -5.62 7.90 -13.81
CA TRP A 54 -4.92 7.13 -12.78
C TRP A 54 -5.84 6.65 -11.64
N ILE A 55 -6.98 7.31 -11.36
CA ILE A 55 -7.90 6.83 -10.31
C ILE A 55 -8.67 5.62 -10.84
N ASN A 56 -8.44 4.45 -10.25
CA ASN A 56 -9.15 3.26 -10.65
C ASN A 56 -9.35 2.28 -9.50
N ASN A 57 -10.62 1.91 -9.30
CA ASN A 57 -11.04 0.84 -8.38
C ASN A 57 -10.60 1.08 -6.93
N ALA A 58 -10.63 2.34 -6.49
CA ALA A 58 -9.98 2.77 -5.26
C ALA A 58 -10.99 3.01 -4.14
N ALA A 59 -11.40 1.94 -3.44
CA ALA A 59 -12.42 2.01 -2.41
C ALA A 59 -12.04 2.99 -1.28
N PHE A 60 -10.86 2.78 -0.68
CA PHE A 60 -10.40 3.60 0.44
C PHE A 60 -10.15 5.05 0.02
N TYR A 61 -9.56 5.27 -1.15
CA TYR A 61 -9.34 6.61 -1.70
C TYR A 61 -10.66 7.38 -1.86
N SER A 62 -11.70 6.72 -2.40
CA SER A 62 -13.01 7.35 -2.59
C SER A 62 -13.67 7.72 -1.26
N ILE A 63 -13.61 6.84 -0.26
CA ILE A 63 -14.12 7.12 1.09
C ILE A 63 -13.36 8.30 1.71
N PHE A 64 -12.02 8.29 1.61
CA PHE A 64 -11.17 9.33 2.17
C PHE A 64 -11.40 10.69 1.48
N LYS A 65 -11.56 10.70 0.15
CA LYS A 65 -11.93 11.89 -0.62
C LYS A 65 -13.27 12.44 -0.16
N TRP A 66 -14.29 11.58 -0.02
CA TRP A 66 -15.61 11.97 0.46
C TRP A 66 -15.54 12.59 1.86
N LEU A 67 -14.77 12.01 2.79
CA LEU A 67 -14.56 12.59 4.12
C LEU A 67 -13.95 13.99 4.05
N ILE A 68 -12.89 14.18 3.27
CA ILE A 68 -12.26 15.49 3.05
C ILE A 68 -13.27 16.50 2.49
N GLN A 69 -14.08 16.10 1.51
CA GLN A 69 -15.09 16.96 0.90
C GLN A 69 -16.14 17.43 1.91
N ASN A 70 -16.61 16.55 2.80
CA ASN A 70 -17.58 16.93 3.83
C ASN A 70 -16.98 17.92 4.83
N VAL A 71 -15.72 17.73 5.23
CA VAL A 71 -15.03 18.68 6.11
C VAL A 71 -14.88 20.05 5.44
N ILE A 72 -14.44 20.09 4.18
CA ILE A 72 -14.30 21.33 3.40
C ILE A 72 -15.64 22.07 3.29
N TYR A 73 -16.71 21.34 2.98
CA TYR A 73 -18.05 21.90 2.87
C TYR A 73 -18.56 22.44 4.21
N PHE A 74 -18.37 21.69 5.29
CA PHE A 74 -18.81 22.08 6.63
C PHE A 74 -18.12 23.35 7.15
N PHE A 75 -16.84 23.54 6.81
CA PHE A 75 -16.07 24.73 7.20
C PHE A 75 -16.00 25.81 6.10
N GLU A 76 -16.73 25.63 4.99
CA GLU A 76 -16.78 26.56 3.85
C GLU A 76 -15.40 26.95 3.27
N PHE A 77 -14.42 26.04 3.30
CA PHE A 77 -13.10 26.31 2.73
C PHE A 77 -13.14 26.37 1.20
N ASN A 78 -12.58 27.42 0.60
CA ASN A 78 -12.42 27.49 -0.85
C ASN A 78 -11.12 26.79 -1.28
N ILE A 79 -11.25 25.54 -1.74
CA ILE A 79 -10.11 24.72 -2.18
C ILE A 79 -10.24 24.37 -3.65
N SER A 80 -9.24 24.76 -4.43
CA SER A 80 -9.20 24.55 -5.89
C SER A 80 -8.95 23.09 -6.30
N CYS A 81 -8.23 22.30 -5.49
CA CYS A 81 -7.85 20.92 -5.83
C CYS A 81 -8.04 19.91 -4.70
N ILE A 82 -9.27 19.43 -4.53
CA ILE A 82 -9.61 18.35 -3.56
C ILE A 82 -8.79 17.08 -3.81
N SER A 83 -8.60 16.70 -5.08
CA SER A 83 -7.81 15.52 -5.45
C SER A 83 -6.34 15.65 -5.03
N CYS A 84 -5.77 16.86 -5.05
CA CYS A 84 -4.40 17.10 -4.61
C CYS A 84 -4.27 16.86 -3.10
N ILE A 85 -5.21 17.39 -2.31
CA ILE A 85 -5.23 17.19 -0.85
C ILE A 85 -5.43 15.72 -0.51
N THR A 86 -6.34 15.04 -1.21
CA THR A 86 -6.62 13.61 -1.00
C THR A 86 -5.35 12.77 -1.23
N ARG A 87 -4.61 13.05 -2.32
CA ARG A 87 -3.33 12.38 -2.62
C ARG A 87 -2.30 12.58 -1.52
N TRP A 88 -2.07 13.84 -1.12
CA TRP A 88 -1.12 14.15 -0.06
C TRP A 88 -1.53 13.52 1.27
N GLY A 89 -2.82 13.55 1.61
CA GLY A 89 -3.34 12.91 2.81
C GLY A 89 -3.09 11.40 2.83
N ILE A 90 -3.34 10.69 1.73
CA ILE A 90 -3.07 9.25 1.62
C ILE A 90 -1.57 8.96 1.64
N PHE A 91 -0.77 9.77 0.95
CA PHE A 91 0.68 9.64 0.97
C PHE A 91 1.22 9.80 2.39
N ILE A 92 0.81 10.85 3.10
CA ILE A 92 1.19 11.09 4.51
C ILE A 92 0.74 9.94 5.40
N LEU A 93 -0.53 9.50 5.26
CA LEU A 93 -1.06 8.36 5.99
C LEU A 93 -0.19 7.10 5.76
N TYR A 94 0.19 6.85 4.51
CA TYR A 94 1.05 5.72 4.17
C TYR A 94 2.44 5.81 4.83
N ILE A 95 3.05 7.00 4.81
CA ILE A 95 4.33 7.23 5.47
C ILE A 95 4.23 7.01 6.98
N ILE A 96 3.15 7.48 7.62
CA ILE A 96 2.89 7.26 9.04
C ILE A 96 2.77 5.76 9.34
N LEU A 97 2.03 5.01 8.52
CA LEU A 97 1.87 3.57 8.66
C LEU A 97 3.20 2.83 8.49
N ILE A 98 4.02 3.20 7.49
CA ILE A 98 5.37 2.65 7.31
C ILE A 98 6.23 2.95 8.54
N ALA A 99 6.25 4.20 8.99
CA ALA A 99 7.05 4.60 10.15
C ALA A 99 6.65 3.80 11.40
N PHE A 100 5.35 3.55 11.59
CA PHE A 100 4.82 2.70 12.64
C PHE A 100 5.32 1.25 12.53
N ILE A 101 5.21 0.63 11.35
CA ILE A 101 5.71 -0.74 11.08
C ILE A 101 7.22 -0.85 11.34
N LEU A 102 7.97 0.19 10.98
CA LEU A 102 9.43 0.26 11.09
C LEU A 102 9.94 0.74 12.45
N LYS A 103 9.07 1.00 13.45
CA LYS A 103 9.51 1.39 14.80
C LYS A 103 10.52 0.40 15.37
N ARG A 104 10.30 -0.91 15.16
CA ARG A 104 11.18 -1.99 15.62
C ARG A 104 11.87 -2.69 14.44
N LYS A 105 13.16 -3.01 14.61
CA LYS A 105 13.87 -3.87 13.64
C LYS A 105 13.25 -5.27 13.68
N PRO A 106 13.09 -5.95 12.54
CA PRO A 106 12.60 -7.32 12.53
C PRO A 106 13.59 -8.23 13.27
N GLY A 107 13.11 -9.03 14.22
CA GLY A 107 13.95 -9.93 15.01
C GLY A 107 14.27 -11.24 14.30
N ASN A 108 13.46 -11.66 13.32
CA ASN A 108 13.68 -12.85 12.51
C ASN A 108 13.17 -12.68 11.07
N GLN A 109 13.46 -13.65 10.20
CA GLN A 109 13.05 -13.63 8.79
C GLN A 109 11.52 -13.61 8.62
N THR A 110 10.78 -14.34 9.45
CA THR A 110 9.30 -14.37 9.39
C THR A 110 8.71 -13.00 9.67
N GLU A 111 9.24 -12.28 10.66
CA GLU A 111 8.82 -10.92 10.99
C GLU A 111 9.18 -9.95 9.87
N PHE A 112 10.34 -10.11 9.22
CA PHE A 112 10.70 -9.32 8.03
C PHE A 112 9.65 -9.48 6.92
N PHE A 113 9.31 -10.72 6.54
CA PHE A 113 8.31 -10.97 5.49
C PHE A 113 6.91 -10.50 5.89
N SER A 114 6.55 -10.61 7.17
CA SER A 114 5.27 -10.09 7.68
C SER A 114 5.20 -8.57 7.53
N LYS A 115 6.26 -7.84 7.91
CA LYS A 115 6.32 -6.37 7.74
C LYS A 115 6.30 -5.99 6.26
N ALA A 116 7.02 -6.72 5.40
CA ALA A 116 7.00 -6.50 3.96
C ALA A 116 5.58 -6.68 3.40
N LEU A 117 4.88 -7.76 3.78
CA LEU A 117 3.51 -8.02 3.38
C LEU A 117 2.58 -6.88 3.80
N LEU A 118 2.67 -6.42 5.05
CA LEU A 118 1.87 -5.30 5.54
C LEU A 118 2.14 -4.02 4.77
N MET A 119 3.40 -3.70 4.47
CA MET A 119 3.73 -2.48 3.70
C MET A 119 3.15 -2.52 2.29
N VAL A 120 3.18 -3.67 1.62
CA VAL A 120 2.61 -3.85 0.27
C VAL A 120 1.09 -3.91 0.31
N ALA A 121 0.51 -4.59 1.29
CA ALA A 121 -0.94 -4.68 1.47
C ALA A 121 -1.55 -3.31 1.78
N MET A 122 -0.95 -2.54 2.69
CA MET A 122 -1.40 -1.18 3.00
C MET A 122 -1.32 -0.29 1.76
N LEU A 123 -0.21 -0.35 1.00
CA LEU A 123 -0.10 0.38 -0.27
C LEU A 123 -1.25 -0.01 -1.21
N TYR A 124 -1.46 -1.31 -1.40
CA TYR A 124 -2.51 -1.80 -2.28
C TYR A 124 -3.88 -1.27 -1.83
N LEU A 125 -4.24 -1.39 -0.55
CA LEU A 125 -5.54 -1.03 0.00
C LEU A 125 -5.84 0.47 -0.06
N ILE A 126 -4.85 1.33 0.22
CA ILE A 126 -5.04 2.79 0.24
C ILE A 126 -4.78 3.43 -1.13
N SER A 127 -4.21 2.67 -2.07
CA SER A 127 -3.81 3.21 -3.37
C SER A 127 -5.02 3.79 -4.12
N PRO A 128 -4.87 4.98 -4.74
CA PRO A 128 -5.83 5.52 -5.70
C PRO A 128 -5.98 4.68 -6.98
N THR A 129 -5.06 3.74 -7.21
CA THR A 129 -5.02 2.90 -8.40
C THR A 129 -4.86 1.45 -7.99
N GLN A 130 -5.93 0.66 -8.13
CA GLN A 130 -5.97 -0.75 -7.74
C GLN A 130 -6.36 -1.61 -8.95
N PHE A 131 -5.38 -1.95 -9.78
CA PHE A 131 -5.59 -2.95 -10.82
C PHE A 131 -5.46 -4.37 -10.26
N PRO A 132 -6.22 -5.36 -10.77
CA PRO A 132 -6.15 -6.74 -10.27
C PRO A 132 -4.74 -7.34 -10.29
N TRP A 133 -3.94 -7.05 -11.30
CA TRP A 133 -2.57 -7.57 -11.40
C TRP A 133 -1.64 -7.03 -10.31
N TYR A 134 -1.93 -5.89 -9.66
CA TYR A 134 -1.14 -5.42 -8.52
C TYR A 134 -1.24 -6.35 -7.30
N TYR A 135 -2.26 -7.21 -7.25
CA TYR A 135 -2.32 -8.28 -6.25
C TYR A 135 -1.12 -9.24 -6.33
N SER A 136 -0.55 -9.44 -7.53
CA SER A 136 0.63 -10.29 -7.73
C SER A 136 1.83 -9.84 -6.89
N TRP A 137 1.90 -8.56 -6.50
CA TRP A 137 2.96 -8.05 -5.63
C TRP A 137 2.91 -8.63 -4.22
N MET A 138 1.74 -9.07 -3.77
CA MET A 138 1.55 -9.70 -2.46
C MET A 138 1.74 -11.22 -2.50
N VAL A 139 1.55 -11.87 -3.66
CA VAL A 139 1.54 -13.34 -3.79
C VAL A 139 2.81 -14.01 -3.24
N PRO A 140 4.04 -13.57 -3.58
CA PRO A 140 5.25 -14.18 -3.04
C PRO A 140 5.35 -14.06 -1.51
N LEU A 141 4.84 -12.95 -0.96
CA LEU A 141 4.84 -12.69 0.48
C LEU A 141 3.76 -13.51 1.20
N LEU A 142 2.60 -13.69 0.56
CA LEU A 142 1.50 -14.52 1.05
C LEU A 142 1.84 -16.01 1.07
N ALA A 143 2.70 -16.47 0.16
CA ALA A 143 3.21 -17.84 0.19
C ALA A 143 4.05 -18.12 1.45
N ILE A 144 4.76 -17.12 1.97
CA ILE A 144 5.57 -17.23 3.19
C ILE A 144 4.73 -16.96 4.44
N ARG A 145 3.92 -15.90 4.42
CA ARG A 145 3.04 -15.49 5.50
C ARG A 145 1.62 -15.36 4.97
N PRO A 146 0.81 -16.43 5.02
CA PRO A 146 -0.57 -16.33 4.57
C PRO A 146 -1.34 -15.37 5.46
N MET A 147 -2.20 -14.54 4.87
CA MET A 147 -3.15 -13.69 5.58
C MET A 147 -4.52 -13.93 4.97
N VAL A 148 -5.46 -14.42 5.77
CA VAL A 148 -6.76 -14.90 5.28
C VAL A 148 -7.53 -13.78 4.60
N SER A 149 -7.50 -12.59 5.21
CA SER A 149 -8.08 -11.37 4.65
C SER A 149 -7.60 -11.08 3.22
N LEU A 150 -6.30 -11.20 2.97
CA LEU A 150 -5.69 -10.93 1.66
C LEU A 150 -5.85 -12.12 0.69
N LEU A 151 -6.00 -13.34 1.18
CA LEU A 151 -6.29 -14.53 0.38
C LEU A 151 -7.73 -14.56 -0.16
N LEU A 152 -8.58 -13.65 0.30
CA LEU A 152 -9.93 -13.48 -0.25
C LEU A 152 -9.92 -12.75 -1.61
N TYR A 153 -8.87 -11.97 -1.91
CA TYR A 153 -8.82 -11.19 -3.15
C TYR A 153 -8.94 -12.00 -4.44
N PRO A 154 -8.27 -13.15 -4.64
CA PRO A 154 -8.44 -13.96 -5.85
C PRO A 154 -9.90 -14.28 -6.19
N LEU A 155 -10.77 -14.40 -5.18
CA LEU A 155 -12.21 -14.63 -5.37
C LEU A 155 -12.96 -13.34 -5.73
N LEU A 156 -12.53 -12.19 -5.22
CA LEU A 156 -13.21 -10.89 -5.41
C LEU A 156 -12.68 -10.09 -6.60
N LEU A 157 -11.45 -10.34 -7.04
CA LEU A 157 -10.82 -9.64 -8.16
C LEU A 157 -11.59 -9.74 -9.49
N PRO A 158 -12.26 -10.86 -9.83
CA PRO A 158 -13.12 -10.93 -11.02
C PRO A 158 -14.23 -9.87 -11.03
N LEU A 159 -14.68 -9.38 -9.88
CA LEU A 159 -15.68 -8.30 -9.78
C LEU A 159 -15.21 -7.00 -10.46
N TYR A 160 -13.91 -6.79 -10.56
CA TYR A 160 -13.33 -5.67 -11.30
C TYR A 160 -13.84 -5.60 -12.75
N GLN A 161 -14.05 -6.74 -13.40
CA GLN A 161 -14.48 -6.79 -14.81
C GLN A 161 -15.92 -6.32 -15.00
N ILE A 162 -16.77 -6.47 -13.97
CA ILE A 162 -18.18 -6.05 -13.99
C ILE A 162 -18.42 -4.70 -13.33
N LYS A 163 -17.35 -4.02 -12.87
CA LYS A 163 -17.42 -2.70 -12.24
C LYS A 163 -18.19 -1.66 -13.08
N TYR A 164 -18.18 -1.77 -14.41
CA TYR A 164 -18.92 -0.86 -15.28
C TYR A 164 -20.45 -0.90 -15.07
N LEU A 165 -20.97 -1.97 -14.45
CA LEU A 165 -22.39 -2.10 -14.13
C LEU A 165 -22.80 -1.23 -12.92
N SER A 166 -21.90 -1.02 -11.96
CA SER A 166 -22.17 -0.19 -10.78
C SER A 166 -20.88 0.15 -10.03
N GLU A 167 -20.75 1.42 -9.63
CA GLU A 167 -19.65 1.88 -8.78
C GLU A 167 -19.63 1.20 -7.40
N THR A 168 -20.77 0.68 -6.94
CA THR A 168 -20.89 -0.02 -5.64
C THR A 168 -20.06 -1.30 -5.60
N ILE A 169 -19.79 -1.91 -6.76
CA ILE A 169 -19.01 -3.14 -6.88
C ILE A 169 -17.61 -2.98 -6.29
N ILE A 170 -17.02 -1.77 -6.37
CA ILE A 170 -15.73 -1.45 -5.76
C ILE A 170 -15.78 -1.70 -4.24
N TYR A 171 -16.86 -1.29 -3.57
CA TYR A 171 -17.00 -1.47 -2.13
C TYR A 171 -17.26 -2.93 -1.77
N ILE A 172 -18.05 -3.66 -2.57
CA ILE A 172 -18.27 -5.11 -2.39
C ILE A 172 -16.94 -5.87 -2.51
N GLN A 173 -16.08 -5.47 -3.44
CA GLN A 173 -14.76 -6.08 -3.65
C GLN A 173 -13.79 -5.81 -2.49
N HIS A 174 -13.80 -4.61 -1.90
CA HIS A 174 -12.74 -4.20 -0.96
C HIS A 174 -13.15 -4.18 0.51
N LEU A 175 -14.39 -3.86 0.85
CA LEU A 175 -14.83 -3.73 2.26
C LEU A 175 -14.72 -5.04 3.04
N PRO A 176 -15.11 -6.22 2.52
CA PRO A 176 -14.95 -7.48 3.25
C PRO A 176 -13.48 -7.77 3.58
N VAL A 177 -12.58 -7.47 2.63
CA VAL A 177 -11.14 -7.66 2.82
C VAL A 177 -10.61 -6.68 3.87
N ILE A 178 -10.95 -5.40 3.78
CA ILE A 178 -10.51 -4.37 4.74
C ILE A 178 -11.00 -4.72 6.15
N PHE A 179 -12.26 -5.12 6.28
CA PHE A 179 -12.84 -5.49 7.57
C PHE A 179 -12.11 -6.68 8.19
N LEU A 180 -11.94 -7.78 7.44
CA LEU A 180 -11.20 -8.95 7.92
C LEU A 180 -9.74 -8.62 8.23
N PHE A 181 -9.11 -7.78 7.41
CA PHE A 181 -7.72 -7.36 7.58
C PHE A 181 -7.53 -6.59 8.90
N ILE A 182 -8.44 -5.67 9.24
CA ILE A 182 -8.41 -4.97 10.53
C ILE A 182 -8.60 -5.93 11.71
N LEU A 183 -9.52 -6.89 11.60
CA LEU A 183 -9.76 -7.88 12.64
C LEU A 183 -8.56 -8.82 12.86
N GLU A 184 -7.90 -9.23 11.77
CA GLU A 184 -6.68 -10.03 11.78
C GLU A 184 -5.50 -9.25 12.41
N LEU A 185 -5.35 -7.96 12.08
CA LEU A 185 -4.34 -7.09 12.68
C LEU A 185 -4.54 -6.85 14.18
N ASN A 186 -5.79 -6.75 14.63
CA ASN A 186 -6.10 -6.59 16.05
C ASN A 186 -5.94 -7.89 16.84
N GLY A 187 -5.66 -9.01 16.16
CA GLY A 187 -5.66 -10.33 16.77
C GLY A 187 -7.05 -10.75 17.28
N ASN A 188 -8.14 -10.17 16.75
CA ASN A 188 -9.49 -10.58 17.15
C ASN A 188 -9.85 -11.95 16.55
N ILE A 189 -9.20 -12.33 15.45
CA ILE A 189 -9.38 -13.62 14.78
C ILE A 189 -8.00 -14.19 14.48
N TRP A 190 -7.85 -15.51 14.61
CA TRP A 190 -6.64 -16.25 14.26
C TRP A 190 -5.37 -15.89 15.05
N LYS A 191 -5.50 -15.52 16.34
CA LYS A 191 -4.36 -15.19 17.23
C LYS A 191 -3.22 -16.19 17.06
N ASP A 192 -3.53 -17.47 17.22
CA ASP A 192 -2.54 -18.56 17.27
C ASP A 192 -1.81 -18.83 15.94
N LYS A 193 -2.30 -18.29 14.82
CA LYS A 193 -1.70 -18.51 13.49
C LYS A 193 -1.12 -17.23 12.88
N PHE A 194 -1.76 -16.08 13.11
CA PHE A 194 -1.49 -14.86 12.34
C PHE A 194 -1.18 -13.61 13.15
N SER A 195 -1.24 -13.67 14.49
CA SER A 195 -0.98 -12.53 15.36
C SER A 195 0.37 -11.87 15.08
N PHE A 196 0.32 -10.62 14.61
CA PHE A 196 1.49 -9.75 14.47
C PHE A 196 2.03 -9.29 15.83
N TRP A 197 1.19 -9.38 16.89
CA TRP A 197 1.40 -8.76 18.20
C TRP A 197 1.66 -9.75 19.35
N ASP A 198 1.70 -11.07 19.12
CA ASP A 198 1.84 -12.08 20.19
C ASP A 198 3.16 -12.01 20.97
N ARG A 199 4.13 -11.22 20.50
CA ARG A 199 5.36 -10.90 21.24
C ARG A 199 5.34 -9.54 21.94
N GLU A 200 4.33 -8.70 21.73
CA GLU A 200 4.17 -7.43 22.47
C GLU A 200 3.48 -7.61 23.82
N LEU A 201 2.48 -8.49 23.92
CA LEU A 201 1.76 -8.73 25.18
C LEU A 201 2.56 -9.59 26.17
N ASN A 202 3.38 -10.53 25.67
CA ASN A 202 4.20 -11.41 26.52
C ASN A 202 5.52 -10.77 27.01
N LYS A 203 5.80 -9.51 26.68
CA LYS A 203 6.97 -8.75 27.21
C LYS A 203 6.58 -7.61 28.15
N ALA A 204 5.29 -7.36 28.32
CA ALA A 204 4.75 -6.34 29.23
C ALA A 204 4.18 -6.93 30.53
N ASN A 205 4.29 -8.26 30.70
CA ASN A 205 4.01 -9.01 31.93
C ASN A 205 5.30 -9.66 32.43
#